data_AF-A0A1V2IIV9-F1
#
_entry.id   AF-A0A1V2IIV9-F1
#
_cell.length_a   1.000
_cell.length_b   1.000
_cell.length_c   1.000
_cell.angle_alpha   90.00
_cell.angle_beta   90.00
_cell.angle_gamma   90.00
#
_symmetry.space_group_name_H-M   'P 1'
#
loop_
_entity.id
_entity.type
_entity.pdbx_description
1 polymer ?
#
loop_
_entity_poly.entity_id
_entity_poly.type
_entity_poly.pdbx_seq_one_letter_code
_entity_poly.pdbx_strand_id
1 'polypeptide(L)'
;MTRRRPLAGTHGAVIAAVAAGGVAGACLRYGAALAWPTPPAAFPWTTWAVNTAGCAAIGVLMAVIAARRAVHPLVRPFLGTGVLGGFTTFSTYAVDAQRLLDAGRAALALAYLAATVTAALAAVTVAAAATRLTLRAGPAAGRALFGRHLGRHR
;
A
#
# COMPACT_ATOMS: atom_id res chain seq x y z
N MET A 1 -18.69 36.93 12.42
CA MET A 1 -17.21 36.91 12.35
C MET A 1 -16.72 35.48 12.18
N THR A 2 -16.61 35.00 10.94
CA THR A 2 -16.12 33.66 10.60
C THR A 2 -14.59 33.72 10.56
N ARG A 3 -13.95 33.29 11.65
CA ARG A 3 -12.48 33.25 11.78
C ARG A 3 -11.94 32.25 10.76
N ARG A 4 -11.50 32.73 9.59
CA ARG A 4 -10.75 31.93 8.60
C ARG A 4 -9.45 31.48 9.29
N ARG A 5 -9.41 30.24 9.78
CA ARG A 5 -8.15 29.60 10.19
C ARG A 5 -7.19 29.65 8.99
N PRO A 6 -5.92 30.03 9.18
CA PRO A 6 -4.98 30.13 8.06
C PRO A 6 -4.78 28.75 7.47
N LEU A 7 -5.28 28.56 6.25
CA LEU A 7 -5.18 27.31 5.49
C LEU A 7 -3.72 26.86 5.28
N ALA A 8 -2.75 27.76 5.42
CA ALA A 8 -1.33 27.49 5.26
C ALA A 8 -0.75 26.49 6.28
N GLY A 9 -1.19 26.52 7.54
CA GLY A 9 -0.65 25.65 8.60
C GLY A 9 -0.99 24.18 8.40
N THR A 10 -2.16 23.88 7.83
CA THR A 10 -2.59 22.51 7.55
C THR A 10 -1.88 21.91 6.34
N HIS A 11 -1.65 22.69 5.28
CA HIS A 11 -0.92 22.23 4.10
C HIS A 11 0.56 21.96 4.42
N GLY A 12 1.20 22.83 5.22
CA GLY A 12 2.57 22.61 5.67
C GLY A 12 2.73 21.29 6.44
N ALA A 13 1.81 21.00 7.37
CA ALA A 13 1.83 19.75 8.12
C ALA A 13 1.61 18.51 7.24
N VAL A 14 0.74 18.60 6.22
CA VAL A 14 0.52 17.52 5.25
C VAL A 14 1.77 17.27 4.42
N ILE A 15 2.41 18.33 3.89
CA ILE A 15 3.65 18.21 3.09
C ILE A 15 4.76 17.60 3.95
N ALA A 16 4.94 18.07 5.19
CA ALA A 16 5.93 17.52 6.11
C ALA A 16 5.67 16.01 6.40
N ALA A 17 4.41 15.62 6.57
CA ALA A 17 4.03 14.22 6.75
C ALA A 17 4.33 13.38 5.50
N VAL A 18 3.99 13.87 4.29
CA VAL A 18 4.33 13.18 3.04
C VAL A 18 5.85 13.06 2.88
N ALA A 19 6.61 14.11 3.16
CA ALA A 19 8.06 14.12 3.05
C ALA A 19 8.72 13.11 4.02
N ALA A 20 8.32 13.14 5.30
CA ALA A 20 8.84 12.21 6.30
C ALA A 20 8.53 10.75 5.94
N GLY A 21 7.30 10.47 5.50
CA GLY A 21 6.93 9.15 5.02
C GLY A 21 7.71 8.76 3.76
N GLY A 22 7.87 9.68 2.81
CA GLY A 22 8.57 9.48 1.54
C GLY A 22 10.03 9.10 1.74
N VAL A 23 10.74 9.78 2.65
CA VAL A 23 12.12 9.44 3.02
C VAL A 23 12.18 8.01 3.58
N ALA A 24 11.30 7.67 4.53
CA ALA A 24 11.27 6.32 5.10
C ALA A 24 10.98 5.26 4.03
N GLY A 25 9.99 5.49 3.16
CA GLY A 25 9.64 4.59 2.07
C GLY A 25 10.80 4.38 1.08
N ALA A 26 11.44 5.47 0.65
CA ALA A 26 12.57 5.41 -0.27
C ALA A 26 13.77 4.66 0.33
N CYS A 27 14.07 4.90 1.62
CA CYS A 27 15.11 4.15 2.34
C CYS A 27 14.78 2.66 2.44
N LEU A 28 13.53 2.29 2.72
CA LEU A 28 13.11 0.88 2.75
C LEU A 28 13.26 0.21 1.38
N ARG A 29 12.84 0.89 0.31
CA ARG A 29 13.01 0.39 -1.06
C ARG A 29 14.48 0.20 -1.42
N TYR A 30 15.31 1.19 -1.11
CA TYR A 30 16.74 1.13 -1.38
C TYR A 30 17.40 0.02 -0.56
N GLY A 31 17.05 -0.11 0.72
CA GLY A 31 17.50 -1.20 1.58
C GLY A 31 17.09 -2.58 1.05
N ALA A 32 15.88 -2.73 0.53
CA ALA A 32 15.44 -3.97 -0.12
C ALA A 32 16.30 -4.31 -1.35
N ALA A 33 16.65 -3.31 -2.18
CA ALA A 33 17.55 -3.49 -3.31
C ALA A 33 18.98 -3.90 -2.91
N LEU A 34 19.47 -3.42 -1.75
CA LEU A 34 20.75 -3.85 -1.20
C LEU A 34 20.70 -5.27 -0.61
N ALA A 35 19.61 -5.61 0.08
CA ALA A 35 19.45 -6.91 0.73
C ALA A 35 19.18 -8.04 -0.29
N TRP A 36 18.47 -7.72 -1.37
CA TRP A 36 18.19 -8.65 -2.47
C TRP A 36 18.59 -7.98 -3.80
N PRO A 37 19.88 -7.99 -4.16
CA PRO A 37 20.29 -7.48 -5.46
C PRO A 37 19.81 -8.43 -6.56
N THR A 38 19.28 -7.88 -7.66
CA THR A 38 18.93 -8.67 -8.85
C THR A 38 20.03 -8.52 -9.90
N PRO A 39 20.55 -9.64 -10.47
CA PRO A 39 21.54 -9.58 -11.53
C PRO A 39 21.05 -8.83 -12.78
N PRO A 40 21.95 -8.18 -13.53
CA PRO A 40 21.61 -7.62 -14.83
C PRO A 40 20.99 -8.69 -15.74
N ALA A 41 20.01 -8.28 -16.55
CA ALA A 41 19.25 -9.14 -17.46
C ALA A 41 18.45 -10.28 -16.79
N ALA A 42 18.38 -10.40 -15.46
CA ALA A 42 17.49 -11.34 -14.77
C ALA A 42 16.10 -10.72 -14.49
N PHE A 43 15.13 -11.55 -14.07
CA PHE A 43 13.82 -11.04 -13.67
C PHE A 43 13.98 -10.12 -12.45
N PRO A 44 13.45 -8.87 -12.46
CA PRO A 44 13.61 -7.87 -11.40
C PRO A 44 12.80 -8.19 -10.13
N TRP A 45 13.17 -9.26 -9.44
CA TRP A 45 12.45 -9.81 -8.29
C TRP A 45 12.22 -8.78 -7.19
N THR A 46 13.22 -7.96 -6.90
CA THR A 46 13.15 -6.99 -5.81
C THR A 46 12.18 -5.87 -6.11
N THR A 47 12.26 -5.29 -7.32
CA THR A 47 11.32 -4.25 -7.77
C THR A 47 9.90 -4.81 -7.84
N TRP A 48 9.73 -6.02 -8.38
CA TRP A 48 8.43 -6.71 -8.45
C TRP A 48 7.83 -6.92 -7.05
N ALA A 49 8.61 -7.43 -6.10
CA ALA A 49 8.17 -7.72 -4.73
C ALA A 49 7.83 -6.43 -3.97
N VAL A 50 8.66 -5.39 -4.08
CA VAL A 50 8.43 -4.08 -3.47
C VAL A 50 7.11 -3.46 -3.96
N ASN A 51 6.89 -3.44 -5.28
CA ASN A 51 5.65 -2.92 -5.84
C ASN A 51 4.43 -3.74 -5.43
N THR A 52 4.53 -5.07 -5.48
CA THR A 52 3.42 -5.96 -5.10
C THR A 52 3.07 -5.84 -3.61
N ALA A 53 4.06 -5.81 -2.73
CA ALA A 53 3.87 -5.62 -1.29
C ALA A 53 3.29 -4.23 -0.97
N GLY A 54 3.76 -3.19 -1.66
CA GLY A 54 3.20 -1.85 -1.51
C GLY A 54 1.74 -1.76 -1.96
N CYS A 55 1.37 -2.44 -3.05
CA CYS A 55 -0.02 -2.55 -3.50
C CYS A 55 -0.91 -3.32 -2.52
N ALA A 56 -0.41 -4.39 -1.90
CA ALA A 56 -1.13 -5.06 -0.81
C ALA A 56 -1.33 -4.11 0.38
N ALA A 57 -0.26 -3.43 0.81
CA ALA A 57 -0.28 -2.54 1.97
C ALA A 57 -1.23 -1.35 1.78
N ILE A 58 -1.29 -0.73 0.59
CA ILE A 58 -2.26 0.35 0.33
C ILE A 58 -3.70 -0.18 0.33
N GLY A 59 -3.92 -1.42 -0.13
CA GLY A 59 -5.21 -2.10 -0.04
C GLY A 59 -5.69 -2.27 1.41
N VAL A 60 -4.80 -2.74 2.29
CA VAL A 60 -5.06 -2.83 3.74
C VAL A 60 -5.32 -1.45 4.34
N LEU A 61 -4.43 -0.49 4.07
CA LEU A 61 -4.52 0.86 4.63
C LEU A 61 -5.86 1.52 4.30
N MET A 62 -6.26 1.48 3.03
CA MET A 62 -7.51 2.09 2.59
C MET A 62 -8.73 1.38 3.17
N ALA A 63 -8.70 0.05 3.31
CA ALA A 63 -9.78 -0.70 3.96
C ALA A 63 -9.90 -0.35 5.45
N VAL A 64 -8.79 -0.24 6.17
CA VAL A 64 -8.78 0.16 7.60
C VAL A 64 -9.28 1.58 7.77
N ILE A 65 -8.77 2.54 6.98
CA ILE A 65 -9.18 3.95 7.06
C ILE A 65 -10.69 4.07 6.81
N ALA A 66 -11.22 3.39 5.79
CA ALA A 66 -12.65 3.42 5.47
C ALA A 66 -13.55 2.86 6.59
N ALA A 67 -13.04 1.93 7.40
CA ALA A 67 -13.79 1.33 8.51
C ALA A 67 -13.78 2.16 9.80
N ARG A 68 -12.92 3.18 9.91
CA ARG A 68 -12.74 3.98 11.12
C ARG A 68 -13.42 5.35 10.97
N ARG A 69 -14.31 5.70 11.91
CA ARG A 69 -15.05 6.99 11.89
C ARG A 69 -14.17 8.22 12.13
N ALA A 70 -13.04 8.07 12.83
CA ALA A 70 -12.12 9.16 13.13
C ALA A 70 -10.67 8.70 12.96
N VAL A 71 -10.09 8.98 11.80
CA VAL A 71 -8.65 8.80 11.54
C VAL A 71 -8.01 10.17 11.48
N HIS A 72 -6.84 10.31 12.09
CA HIS A 72 -6.11 11.57 12.04
C HIS A 72 -5.81 11.97 10.57
N PRO A 73 -6.06 13.23 10.14
CA PRO A 73 -5.94 13.63 8.74
C PRO A 73 -4.59 13.37 8.09
N LEU A 74 -3.52 13.33 8.89
CA LEU A 74 -2.14 13.09 8.41
C LEU A 74 -1.81 11.61 8.16
N VAL A 75 -2.63 10.65 8.61
CA VAL A 75 -2.34 9.22 8.42
C VAL A 75 -2.32 8.86 6.94
N ARG A 76 -3.30 9.33 6.16
CA ARG A 76 -3.38 9.02 4.73
C ARG A 76 -2.24 9.65 3.92
N PRO A 77 -1.91 10.95 4.08
CA PRO A 77 -0.73 11.54 3.45
C PRO A 77 0.59 10.88 3.88
N PHE A 78 0.78 10.62 5.18
CA PHE A 78 2.01 10.01 5.69
C PHE A 78 2.21 8.59 5.18
N LEU A 79 1.24 7.69 5.39
CA LEU A 79 1.38 6.28 5.03
C LEU A 79 1.12 6.03 3.54
N GLY A 80 0.07 6.62 2.97
CA GLY A 80 -0.33 6.37 1.59
C GLY A 80 0.61 7.04 0.60
N THR A 81 0.67 8.37 0.62
CA THR A 81 1.48 9.13 -0.34
C THR A 81 2.96 9.13 0.04
N GLY A 82 3.28 9.27 1.32
CA GLY A 82 4.66 9.25 1.81
C GLY A 82 5.28 7.86 1.77
N VAL A 83 5.02 7.03 2.77
CA VAL A 83 5.70 5.73 2.94
C VAL A 83 5.48 4.81 1.76
N LEU A 84 4.23 4.53 1.38
CA LEU A 84 3.93 3.60 0.30
C LEU A 84 4.29 4.19 -1.08
N GLY A 85 4.14 5.50 -1.27
CA GLY A 85 4.58 6.18 -2.49
C GLY A 85 6.11 6.19 -2.66
N GLY A 86 6.87 6.37 -1.59
CA GLY A 86 8.34 6.29 -1.63
C GLY A 86 8.88 4.85 -1.69
N PHE A 87 8.16 3.91 -1.05
CA PHE A 87 8.48 2.50 -1.05
C PHE A 87 8.26 1.86 -2.41
N THR A 88 7.18 2.19 -3.12
CA THR A 88 6.92 1.68 -4.47
C THR A 88 7.61 2.52 -5.54
N THR A 89 7.78 1.98 -6.76
CA THR A 89 8.44 2.68 -7.86
C THR A 89 7.96 2.20 -9.22
N PHE A 90 7.42 3.12 -10.02
CA PHE A 90 7.11 2.86 -11.43
C PHE A 90 8.31 3.15 -12.33
N SER A 91 9.13 4.15 -12.00
CA SER A 91 10.29 4.53 -12.82
C SER A 91 11.35 3.44 -12.85
N THR A 92 11.67 2.83 -11.70
CA THR A 92 12.62 1.70 -11.66
C THR A 92 12.06 0.49 -12.40
N TYR A 93 10.77 0.23 -12.26
CA TYR A 93 10.08 -0.82 -13.02
C TYR A 93 10.21 -0.63 -14.54
N ALA A 94 10.00 0.59 -15.05
CA ALA A 94 10.18 0.90 -16.47
C ALA A 94 11.65 0.74 -16.92
N VAL A 95 12.61 1.23 -16.14
CA VAL A 95 14.05 1.09 -16.43
C VAL A 95 14.48 -0.37 -16.44
N ASP A 96 13.99 -1.18 -15.49
CA ASP A 96 14.30 -2.61 -15.44
C ASP A 96 13.75 -3.36 -16.67
N ALA A 97 12.55 -3.00 -17.14
CA ALA A 97 12.00 -3.54 -18.38
C ALA A 97 12.82 -3.12 -19.61
N GLN A 98 13.27 -1.87 -19.68
CA GLN A 98 14.14 -1.39 -20.74
C GLN A 98 15.49 -2.13 -20.75
N ARG A 99 16.10 -2.33 -19.57
CA ARG A 99 17.35 -3.10 -19.45
C ARG A 99 17.22 -4.54 -19.94
N LEU A 100 16.07 -5.17 -19.73
CA LEU A 100 15.78 -6.51 -20.27
C LEU A 100 15.70 -6.49 -21.80
N LEU A 101 15.10 -5.44 -22.38
CA LEU A 101 15.05 -5.26 -23.84
C LEU A 101 16.45 -5.03 -24.42
N ASP A 102 17.25 -4.16 -23.80
CA ASP A 102 18.64 -3.88 -24.21
C ASP A 102 19.52 -5.14 -24.14
N ALA A 103 19.21 -6.06 -23.22
CA ALA A 103 19.85 -7.37 -23.11
C ALA A 103 19.30 -8.44 -24.08
N GLY A 104 18.43 -8.06 -25.04
CA GLY A 104 17.81 -8.98 -26.00
C GLY A 104 16.74 -9.90 -25.42
N ARG A 105 16.27 -9.67 -24.18
CA ARG A 105 15.32 -10.55 -23.46
C ARG A 105 13.88 -10.03 -23.53
N ALA A 106 13.36 -9.77 -24.73
CA ALA A 106 12.05 -9.18 -24.93
C ALA A 106 10.89 -9.97 -24.30
N ALA A 107 10.90 -11.30 -24.40
CA ALA A 107 9.88 -12.13 -23.77
C ALA A 107 9.88 -11.99 -22.23
N LEU A 108 11.06 -11.87 -21.61
CA LEU A 108 11.17 -11.67 -20.17
C LEU A 108 10.73 -10.27 -19.75
N ALA A 109 11.06 -9.24 -20.55
CA ALA A 109 10.56 -7.89 -20.33
C ALA A 109 9.02 -7.85 -20.34
N LEU A 110 8.39 -8.46 -21.35
CA LEU A 110 6.93 -8.52 -21.44
C LEU A 110 6.31 -9.29 -20.26
N ALA A 111 6.91 -10.42 -19.89
CA ALA A 111 6.47 -11.21 -18.74
C ALA A 111 6.59 -10.41 -17.44
N TYR A 112 7.69 -9.68 -17.22
CA TYR A 112 7.88 -8.81 -16.07
C TYR A 112 6.84 -7.69 -16.02
N LEU A 113 6.54 -7.07 -17.16
CA LEU A 113 5.53 -6.02 -17.23
C LEU A 113 4.14 -6.55 -16.84
N ALA A 114 3.71 -7.64 -17.48
CA ALA A 114 2.42 -8.26 -17.22
C ALA A 114 2.31 -8.80 -15.78
N ALA A 115 3.35 -9.48 -15.29
CA ALA A 115 3.39 -10.04 -13.94
C ALA A 115 3.32 -8.95 -12.86
N THR A 116 3.95 -7.80 -13.08
CA THR A 116 3.91 -6.69 -12.10
C THR A 116 2.50 -6.10 -12.00
N VAL A 117 1.86 -5.79 -13.14
CA VAL A 117 0.51 -5.20 -13.14
C VAL A 117 -0.52 -6.17 -12.58
N THR A 118 -0.50 -7.43 -13.02
CA THR A 118 -1.43 -8.45 -12.53
C THR A 118 -1.27 -8.72 -11.04
N ALA A 119 -0.02 -8.86 -10.56
CA ALA A 119 0.25 -9.03 -9.13
C ALA A 119 -0.17 -7.80 -8.31
N ALA A 120 0.09 -6.58 -8.79
CA ALA A 120 -0.33 -5.36 -8.12
C ALA A 120 -1.86 -5.26 -7.94
N LEU A 121 -2.62 -5.53 -9.01
CA LEU A 121 -4.08 -5.52 -8.99
C LEU A 121 -4.66 -6.64 -8.11
N ALA A 122 -4.10 -7.85 -8.19
CA ALA A 122 -4.48 -8.95 -7.31
C ALA A 122 -4.17 -8.63 -5.84
N ALA A 123 -2.97 -8.12 -5.56
CA ALA A 123 -2.53 -7.79 -4.21
C ALA A 123 -3.43 -6.74 -3.54
N VAL A 124 -3.72 -5.63 -4.22
CA VAL A 124 -4.56 -4.57 -3.64
C VAL A 124 -6.00 -5.05 -3.41
N THR A 125 -6.55 -5.83 -4.35
CA THR A 125 -7.94 -6.33 -4.26
C THR A 125 -8.09 -7.37 -3.16
N VAL A 126 -7.22 -8.38 -3.14
CA VAL A 126 -7.22 -9.44 -2.12
C VAL A 126 -6.97 -8.86 -0.74
N ALA A 127 -5.95 -8.01 -0.56
CA ALA A 127 -5.62 -7.44 0.74
C ALA A 127 -6.75 -6.55 1.28
N ALA A 128 -7.37 -5.73 0.43
CA ALA A 128 -8.51 -4.91 0.83
C ALA A 128 -9.74 -5.77 1.18
N ALA A 129 -10.02 -6.83 0.40
CA ALA A 129 -11.13 -7.75 0.67
C ALA A 129 -10.93 -8.51 1.99
N ALA A 130 -9.76 -9.11 2.19
CA ALA A 130 -9.40 -9.82 3.42
C ALA A 130 -9.51 -8.91 4.64
N THR A 131 -9.00 -7.68 4.55
CA THR A 131 -9.08 -6.69 5.64
C THR A 131 -10.53 -6.32 5.96
N ARG A 132 -11.40 -6.16 4.96
CA ARG A 132 -12.83 -5.88 5.21
C ARG A 132 -13.52 -7.06 5.87
N LEU A 133 -13.18 -8.30 5.50
CA LEU A 133 -13.74 -9.50 6.11
C LEU A 133 -13.34 -9.62 7.59
N THR A 134 -12.07 -9.42 7.91
CA THR A 134 -11.59 -9.48 9.30
C THR A 134 -12.19 -8.38 10.18
N LEU A 135 -12.35 -7.16 9.65
CA LEU A 135 -12.99 -6.06 10.37
C LEU A 135 -14.48 -6.30 10.61
N ARG A 136 -15.18 -7.01 9.71
CA ARG A 136 -16.59 -7.40 9.88
C ARG A 136 -16.79 -8.53 10.89
N ALA A 137 -15.83 -9.46 10.96
CA ALA A 137 -15.86 -10.60 11.88
C ALA A 137 -15.53 -10.25 13.35
N GLY A 138 -15.24 -8.97 13.66
CA GLY A 138 -14.99 -8.49 15.02
C GLY A 138 -16.15 -8.74 16.00
N PRO A 139 -15.94 -8.50 17.32
CA PRO A 139 -16.71 -9.06 18.45
C PRO A 139 -18.23 -8.72 18.52
N ALA A 140 -18.77 -8.00 17.54
CA ALA A 140 -20.21 -7.81 17.38
C ALA A 140 -20.95 -9.12 17.03
N ALA A 141 -20.31 -10.07 16.33
CA ALA A 141 -20.92 -11.35 15.99
C ALA A 141 -21.14 -12.27 17.21
N GLY A 142 -20.26 -12.20 18.22
CA GLY A 142 -20.41 -12.97 19.46
C GLY A 142 -21.56 -12.50 20.35
N ARG A 143 -21.84 -11.19 20.39
CA ARG A 143 -22.95 -10.61 21.17
C ARG A 143 -24.33 -10.94 20.59
N ALA A 144 -24.45 -11.04 19.27
CA ALA A 144 -25.72 -11.39 18.61
C ALA A 144 -26.13 -12.87 18.83
N LEU A 145 -25.16 -13.77 18.98
CA LEU A 145 -25.40 -15.18 19.32
C LEU A 145 -25.73 -15.35 20.82
N PHE A 146 -25.05 -14.62 21.72
CA PHE A 146 -25.31 -14.69 23.16
C PHE A 146 -26.65 -14.04 23.56
N GLY A 147 -27.06 -12.97 22.87
CA GLY A 147 -28.33 -12.27 23.15
C GLY A 147 -29.59 -13.04 22.75
N ARG A 148 -29.49 -14.04 21.86
CA ARG A 148 -30.64 -14.87 21.44
C ARG A 148 -30.98 -16.02 22.39
N HIS A 149 -30.08 -16.37 23.32
CA HIS A 149 -30.32 -17.45 24.28
C HIS A 149 -31.02 -17.02 25.58
N LEU A 150 -31.00 -15.72 25.91
CA LEU A 150 -31.65 -15.18 27.11
C LEU A 150 -33.11 -14.71 26.88
N GLY A 151 -33.62 -14.78 25.65
CA GLY A 151 -34.97 -14.33 25.28
C GLY A 151 -36.06 -15.41 25.23
N ARG A 152 -35.76 -16.67 25.62
CA ARG A 152 -36.66 -17.81 25.37
C ARG A 152 -37.27 -18.47 26.62
N HIS A 153 -37.16 -17.82 27.78
CA HIS A 153 -37.77 -18.26 29.04
C HIS A 153 -38.71 -17.20 29.64
N ARG A 154 -39.65 -16.69 28.84
CA ARG A 154 -40.85 -16.02 29.34
C ARG A 154 -42.07 -16.68 28.73
#